data_AF-A0A6N8HXF6-F1
#
_entry.id   AF-A0A6N8HXF6-F1
#
_cell.length_a   1.000
_cell.length_b   1.000
_cell.length_c   1.000
_cell.angle_alpha   90.00
_cell.angle_beta   90.00
_cell.angle_gamma   90.00
#
_symmetry.space_group_name_H-M   'P 1'
#
loop_
_entity.id
_entity.type
_entity.pdbx_description
1 polymer ?
#
loop_
_entity_poly.entity_id
_entity_poly.type
_entity_poly.pdbx_seq_one_letter_code
_entity_poly.pdbx_strand_id
1 'polypeptide(L)'
;MRTLSEKAYLSMFYVIDAYYSVHPTDSVGSLLSDLSPFIFKDSISADPAAYDDFCDCFAKTAKGREVDDVDVGYQAAKSFLQFYNDEFGFELENLIRDFSYEDYKKAYHSLK
;
A
#
# COMPACT_ATOMS: atom_id res chain seq x y z
N MET A 1 0.71 9.74 17.10
CA MET A 1 1.73 9.97 16.06
C MET A 1 1.84 8.67 15.30
N ARG A 2 1.57 8.67 14.00
CA ARG A 2 1.57 7.42 13.20
C ARG A 2 2.98 6.88 13.06
N THR A 3 3.12 5.56 12.96
CA THR A 3 4.39 4.92 12.60
C THR A 3 4.68 5.15 11.11
N LEU A 4 5.94 4.92 10.68
CA LEU A 4 6.33 5.07 9.28
C LEU A 4 5.66 4.03 8.37
N SER A 5 5.51 2.80 8.86
CA SER A 5 4.80 1.73 8.15
C SER A 5 3.31 2.05 8.01
N GLU A 6 2.66 2.57 9.05
CA GLU A 6 1.26 3.03 8.97
C GLU A 6 1.09 4.15 7.94
N LYS A 7 1.98 5.16 7.94
CA LYS A 7 1.93 6.23 6.93
C LYS A 7 2.12 5.68 5.53
N ALA A 8 3.06 4.74 5.35
CA ALA A 8 3.32 4.13 4.06
C ALA A 8 2.12 3.31 3.56
N TYR A 9 1.54 2.50 4.44
CA TYR A 9 0.37 1.68 4.17
C TYR A 9 -0.84 2.53 3.74
N LEU A 10 -1.16 3.57 4.52
CA LEU A 10 -2.28 4.47 4.19
C LEU A 10 -2.05 5.22 2.89
N SER A 11 -0.80 5.61 2.61
CA SER A 11 -0.44 6.27 1.35
C SER A 11 -0.68 5.36 0.15
N MET A 12 -0.29 4.08 0.27
CA MET A 12 -0.58 3.06 -0.73
C MET A 12 -2.08 2.91 -0.93
N PHE A 13 -2.86 2.73 0.15
CA PHE A 13 -4.31 2.59 0.09
C PHE A 13 -4.97 3.73 -0.69
N TYR A 14 -4.64 4.99 -0.39
CA TYR A 14 -5.23 6.14 -1.08
C TYR A 14 -4.88 6.22 -2.57
N VAL A 15 -3.67 5.82 -2.95
CA VAL A 15 -3.27 5.77 -4.37
C VAL A 15 -4.05 4.69 -5.11
N ILE A 16 -4.21 3.51 -4.50
CA ILE A 16 -5.00 2.42 -5.10
C ILE A 16 -6.48 2.81 -5.20
N ASP A 17 -7.03 3.48 -4.19
CA ASP A 17 -8.43 3.95 -4.18
C ASP A 17 -8.69 4.98 -5.29
N ALA A 18 -7.76 5.94 -5.45
CA ALA A 18 -7.81 6.90 -6.55
C ALA A 18 -7.66 6.23 -7.92
N TYR A 19 -6.77 5.24 -8.05
CA TYR A 19 -6.60 4.46 -9.28
C TYR A 19 -7.89 3.70 -9.64
N TYR A 20 -8.48 2.99 -8.68
CA TYR A 20 -9.71 2.21 -8.86
C TYR A 20 -10.89 3.06 -9.30
N SER A 21 -10.99 4.29 -8.79
CA SER A 21 -12.02 5.25 -9.20
C SER A 21 -12.01 5.57 -10.69
N VAL A 22 -10.86 5.40 -11.36
CA VAL A 22 -10.69 5.61 -12.82
C VAL A 22 -10.62 4.28 -13.58
N HIS A 23 -10.11 3.23 -12.94
CA HIS A 23 -9.87 1.91 -13.52
C HIS A 23 -10.51 0.79 -12.68
N PRO A 24 -11.85 0.72 -12.60
CA PRO A 24 -12.51 -0.28 -11.78
C PRO A 24 -12.28 -1.68 -12.36
N THR A 25 -11.72 -2.57 -11.55
CA THR A 25 -11.52 -3.99 -11.88
C THR A 25 -11.76 -4.84 -10.64
N ASP A 26 -12.19 -6.09 -10.81
CA ASP A 26 -12.52 -6.97 -9.68
C ASP A 26 -11.31 -7.18 -8.77
N SER A 27 -10.12 -7.45 -9.33
CA SER A 27 -8.89 -7.66 -8.56
C SER A 27 -8.51 -6.44 -7.70
N VAL A 28 -8.56 -5.23 -8.26
CA VAL A 28 -8.23 -4.01 -7.51
C VAL A 28 -9.32 -3.69 -6.48
N GLY A 29 -10.60 -3.93 -6.80
CA GLY A 29 -11.71 -3.75 -5.86
C GLY A 29 -11.64 -4.72 -4.68
N SER A 30 -11.32 -5.99 -4.94
CA SER A 30 -11.10 -7.01 -3.90
C SER A 30 -9.92 -6.63 -3.00
N LEU A 31 -8.78 -6.24 -3.60
CA LEU A 31 -7.62 -5.79 -2.85
C LEU A 31 -7.98 -4.57 -1.97
N LEU A 32 -8.69 -3.58 -2.50
CA LEU A 32 -9.13 -2.42 -1.72
C LEU A 32 -10.06 -2.78 -0.55
N SER A 33 -10.94 -3.75 -0.77
CA SER A 33 -11.80 -4.26 0.29
C SER A 33 -10.96 -4.86 1.42
N ASP A 34 -9.97 -5.69 1.07
CA ASP A 34 -9.07 -6.32 2.04
C ASP A 34 -8.22 -5.27 2.77
N LEU A 35 -7.70 -4.27 2.05
CA LEU A 35 -6.83 -3.23 2.58
C LEU A 35 -7.55 -2.15 3.40
N SER A 36 -8.89 -2.11 3.38
CA SER A 36 -9.67 -0.98 3.90
C SER A 36 -9.34 -0.65 5.36
N PRO A 37 -8.74 0.53 5.66
CA PRO A 37 -8.32 0.87 7.01
C PRO A 37 -9.49 1.32 7.90
N PHE A 38 -10.71 1.41 7.36
CA PHE A 38 -11.85 2.03 8.04
C PHE A 38 -12.76 1.04 8.75
N ILE A 39 -12.48 -0.27 8.61
CA ILE A 39 -13.33 -1.32 9.18
C ILE A 39 -13.03 -1.56 10.66
N PHE A 40 -11.77 -1.39 11.10
CA PHE A 40 -11.35 -1.67 12.47
C PHE A 40 -10.92 -0.40 13.23
N LYS A 41 -11.14 -0.40 14.56
CA LYS A 41 -10.89 0.74 15.46
C LYS A 41 -9.48 1.31 15.40
N ASP A 42 -8.50 0.49 15.01
CA ASP A 42 -7.09 0.84 15.03
C ASP A 42 -6.60 1.45 13.71
N SER A 43 -7.50 1.75 12.76
CA SER A 43 -7.14 2.22 11.41
C SER A 43 -6.25 1.23 10.64
N ILE A 44 -6.41 -0.07 10.92
CA ILE A 44 -5.71 -1.19 10.29
C ILE A 44 -6.61 -1.75 9.17
N SER A 45 -5.96 -2.41 8.21
CA SER A 45 -6.55 -3.26 7.17
C SER A 45 -7.78 -4.06 7.61
N ALA A 46 -8.72 -4.26 6.68
CA ALA A 46 -9.88 -5.11 6.92
C ALA A 46 -9.49 -6.59 7.04
N ASP A 47 -8.42 -6.98 6.36
CA ASP A 47 -7.69 -8.21 6.65
C ASP A 47 -6.39 -7.87 7.40
N PRO A 48 -6.28 -8.17 8.71
CA PRO A 48 -5.06 -7.95 9.47
C PRO A 48 -3.83 -8.61 8.85
N ALA A 49 -3.99 -9.76 8.17
CA ALA A 49 -2.88 -10.45 7.52
C ALA A 49 -2.27 -9.60 6.38
N ALA A 50 -3.10 -8.87 5.63
CA ALA A 50 -2.62 -7.97 4.59
C ALA A 50 -1.78 -6.81 5.14
N TYR A 51 -2.09 -6.32 6.35
CA TYR A 51 -1.26 -5.32 7.02
C TYR A 51 0.08 -5.91 7.49
N ASP A 52 0.06 -7.13 8.03
CA ASP A 52 1.27 -7.83 8.46
C ASP A 52 2.19 -8.12 7.26
N ASP A 53 1.64 -8.59 6.13
CA ASP A 53 2.37 -8.80 4.87
C ASP A 53 3.00 -7.50 4.34
N PHE A 54 2.28 -6.39 4.43
CA PHE A 54 2.83 -5.07 4.09
C PHE A 54 3.98 -4.69 5.04
N CYS A 55 3.82 -4.89 6.35
CA CYS A 55 4.87 -4.60 7.33
C CYS A 55 6.14 -5.42 7.06
N ASP A 56 6.00 -6.68 6.64
CA ASP A 56 7.10 -7.53 6.23
C ASP A 56 7.81 -6.99 4.98
N CYS A 57 7.05 -6.55 3.97
CA CYS A 57 7.61 -5.88 2.79
C CYS A 57 8.36 -4.59 3.18
N PHE A 58 7.80 -3.81 4.09
CA PHE A 58 8.40 -2.58 4.59
C PHE A 58 9.71 -2.84 5.34
N ALA A 59 9.72 -3.81 6.27
CA ALA A 59 10.91 -4.17 7.05
C ALA A 59 12.05 -4.69 6.15
N LYS A 60 11.72 -5.51 5.14
CA LYS A 60 12.69 -5.97 4.13
C LYS A 60 13.28 -4.81 3.33
N THR A 61 12.46 -3.84 2.95
CA THR A 61 12.85 -2.66 2.16
C THR A 61 13.70 -1.67 2.96
N ALA A 62 13.37 -1.46 4.23
CA ALA A 62 14.05 -0.51 5.12
C ALA A 62 15.44 -0.97 5.57
N LYS A 63 15.80 -2.24 5.39
CA LYS A 63 17.04 -2.83 5.91
C LYS A 63 18.28 -2.11 5.35
N GLY A 64 18.97 -1.37 6.21
CA GLY A 64 20.24 -0.68 5.89
C GLY A 64 20.10 0.72 5.27
N ARG A 65 18.92 1.35 5.36
CA ARG A 65 18.67 2.72 4.85
C ARG A 65 18.37 3.70 5.99
N GLU A 66 18.74 4.98 5.85
CA GLU A 66 18.35 6.04 6.79
C GLU A 66 16.87 6.42 6.64
N VAL A 67 16.28 6.85 7.76
CA VAL A 67 14.85 6.81 8.06
C VAL A 67 14.21 8.20 7.91
N ASP A 68 13.99 8.64 6.67
CA ASP A 68 13.01 9.70 6.33
C ASP A 68 12.49 9.48 4.88
N ASP A 69 12.01 8.27 4.64
CA ASP A 69 12.10 7.71 3.29
C ASP A 69 10.73 7.35 2.72
N VAL A 70 10.09 8.37 2.14
CA VAL A 70 8.94 8.18 1.24
C VAL A 70 9.26 7.16 0.14
N ASP A 71 10.53 7.01 -0.26
CA ASP A 71 10.95 6.00 -1.23
C ASP A 71 10.90 4.60 -0.61
N VAL A 72 11.32 4.40 0.65
CA VAL A 72 11.15 3.10 1.34
C VAL A 72 9.69 2.70 1.37
N GLY A 73 8.80 3.62 1.74
CA GLY A 73 7.37 3.33 1.74
C GLY A 73 6.84 2.99 0.35
N TYR A 74 7.23 3.75 -0.67
CA TYR A 74 6.82 3.51 -2.05
C TYR A 74 7.34 2.16 -2.59
N GLN A 75 8.60 1.83 -2.35
CA GLN A 75 9.20 0.55 -2.76
C GLN A 75 8.57 -0.63 -1.99
N ALA A 76 8.22 -0.45 -0.72
CA ALA A 76 7.47 -1.43 0.05
C ALA A 76 6.07 -1.66 -0.55
N ALA A 77 5.36 -0.59 -0.90
CA ALA A 77 4.05 -0.68 -1.56
C ALA A 77 4.12 -1.43 -2.90
N LYS A 78 5.11 -1.12 -3.73
CA LYS A 78 5.32 -1.87 -4.98
C LYS A 78 5.65 -3.34 -4.75
N SER A 79 6.48 -3.63 -3.75
CA SER A 79 6.84 -5.01 -3.40
C SER A 79 5.63 -5.80 -2.90
N PHE A 80 4.78 -5.16 -2.09
CA PHE A 80 3.53 -5.72 -1.62
C PHE A 80 2.55 -6.01 -2.77
N LEU A 81 2.35 -5.05 -3.68
CA LEU A 81 1.48 -5.26 -4.85
C LEU A 81 2.00 -6.39 -5.75
N GLN A 82 3.31 -6.48 -5.95
CA GLN A 82 3.92 -7.57 -6.71
C GLN A 82 3.72 -8.93 -6.01
N PHE A 83 3.88 -8.98 -4.69
CA PHE A 83 3.61 -10.19 -3.90
C PHE A 83 2.15 -10.65 -4.04
N TYR A 84 1.19 -9.73 -3.98
CA TYR A 84 -0.23 -10.05 -4.17
C TYR A 84 -0.57 -10.50 -5.59
N ASN A 85 0.09 -9.91 -6.58
CA ASN A 85 -0.02 -10.34 -7.96
C ASN A 85 0.47 -11.78 -8.16
N ASP A 86 1.64 -12.10 -7.59
CA ASP A 86 2.34 -13.34 -7.87
C ASP A 86 1.85 -14.53 -7.02
N GLU A 87 1.54 -14.31 -5.74
CA GLU A 87 1.29 -15.39 -4.77
C GLU A 87 -0.20 -15.65 -4.52
N PHE A 88 -1.07 -14.66 -4.78
CA PHE A 88 -2.50 -14.76 -4.51
C PHE A 88 -3.37 -14.65 -5.77
N GLY A 89 -2.77 -14.48 -6.94
CA GLY A 89 -3.46 -14.49 -8.23
C GLY A 89 -4.31 -13.24 -8.50
N PHE A 90 -4.01 -12.12 -7.84
CA PHE A 90 -4.63 -10.85 -8.20
C PHE A 90 -4.06 -10.34 -9.54
N GLU A 91 -4.92 -9.86 -10.43
CA GLU A 91 -4.49 -9.26 -11.71
C GLU A 91 -4.15 -7.77 -11.50
N LEU A 92 -2.93 -7.47 -11.02
CA LEU A 92 -2.52 -6.13 -10.60
C LEU A 92 -1.50 -5.47 -11.54
N GLU A 93 -1.16 -6.07 -12.68
CA GLU A 93 -0.05 -5.63 -13.53
C GLU A 93 -0.22 -4.19 -14.02
N ASN A 94 -1.45 -3.81 -14.38
CA ASN A 94 -1.75 -2.44 -14.79
C ASN A 94 -1.63 -1.45 -13.62
N LEU A 95 -2.12 -1.83 -12.43
CA LEU A 95 -1.97 -1.02 -11.22
C LEU A 95 -0.47 -0.84 -10.88
N ILE A 96 0.32 -1.91 -10.89
CA ILE A 96 1.76 -1.88 -10.58
C ILE A 96 2.53 -1.01 -11.58
N ARG A 97 2.20 -1.12 -12.87
CA ARG A 97 2.81 -0.29 -13.93
C ARG A 97 2.50 1.19 -13.73
N ASP A 98 1.26 1.50 -13.39
CA ASP A 98 0.74 2.86 -13.33
C ASP A 98 0.84 3.47 -11.91
N PHE A 99 1.36 2.71 -10.93
CA PHE A 99 1.50 3.15 -9.55
C PHE A 99 2.43 4.36 -9.44
N SER A 100 1.85 5.53 -9.19
CA SER A 100 2.51 6.83 -9.28
C SER A 100 3.29 7.18 -8.01
N TYR A 101 4.60 7.35 -8.13
CA TYR A 101 5.44 7.85 -7.04
C TYR A 101 5.01 9.24 -6.57
N GLU A 102 4.65 10.13 -7.48
CA GLU A 102 4.25 11.51 -7.14
C GLU A 102 2.94 11.54 -6.34
N ASP A 103 1.97 10.70 -6.70
CA ASP A 103 0.70 10.65 -5.97
C ASP A 103 0.85 9.95 -4.62
N TYR A 104 1.69 8.91 -4.56
CA TYR A 104 2.09 8.29 -3.30
C TYR A 104 2.76 9.28 -2.36
N LYS A 105 3.71 10.07 -2.87
CA LYS A 105 4.42 11.09 -2.08
C LYS A 105 3.48 12.18 -1.57
N LYS A 106 2.55 12.66 -2.39
CA LYS A 106 1.51 13.61 -1.95
C LYS A 106 0.66 13.01 -0.83
N ALA A 107 0.20 11.76 -0.98
CA ALA A 107 -0.56 11.06 0.04
C ALA A 107 0.26 10.95 1.36
N TYR A 108 1.52 10.55 1.27
CA TYR A 108 2.41 10.38 2.41
C TYR A 108 2.65 11.66 3.22
N HIS A 109 2.81 12.80 2.54
CA HIS A 109 2.97 14.10 3.20
C HIS A 109 1.65 14.69 3.71
N SER A 110 0.50 14.29 3.16
CA SER A 110 -0.81 14.71 3.66
C SER A 110 -1.17 14.09 5.01
N LEU A 111 -0.59 12.93 5.31
CA LEU A 111 -0.78 12.20 6.56
C LEU A 111 0.04 12.85 7.69
N LYS A 112 -0.67 13.38 8.70
CA LYS A 112 -0.08 13.94 9.93
C LYS A 112 0.31 12.87 10.94
#